data_AF-A0A925ZI17-F1
#
_entry.id   AF-A0A925ZI17-F1
#
_cell.length_a   1.000
_cell.length_b   1.000
_cell.length_c   1.000
_cell.angle_alpha   90.00
_cell.angle_beta   90.00
_cell.angle_gamma   90.00
#
_symmetry.space_group_name_H-M   'P 1'
#
loop_
_entity.id
_entity.type
_entity.pdbx_description
1 polymer ?
#
loop_
_entity_poly.entity_id
_entity_poly.type
_entity_poly.pdbx_seq_one_letter_code
_entity_poly.pdbx_strand_id
1 'polypeptide(L)'
;MIALTLTAFGCSQPPKAVFVDLEGIYLSERPKELSSPDLNPLKSVAIPQSVSTLPRSPGVLILDKAAGKIDAARKLIEADRESAIRTLGRRLAAIRSDEIDLAKLRALEEFQEKQTAYLAKVYDQLFAIFEEYAKERGPKNARADFLVIRKPDLFVSRTRPTNFAQLQREEIVRLRTLVKQLDTEYDRKATQLLNDAQIQLSSDQGSLQAKYETLRANAIEQAAKDARAAIAKSGSPSDLNLGQNRSVAVSEVRGQTVVVPGSTKLASSLPELSQGPVVSETERRKSLDQQLEIWLKVNGFARAKTATNGNDLTKEFDSWRKVHRLGR
;
A
#
# COMPACT_ATOMS: atom_id res chain seq x y z
N MET A 1 -56.68 -24.02 -45.98
CA MET A 1 -55.65 -23.84 -44.92
C MET A 1 -54.47 -23.10 -45.54
N ILE A 2 -54.37 -21.79 -45.30
CA ILE A 2 -53.26 -20.96 -45.77
C ILE A 2 -52.53 -20.46 -44.53
N ALA A 3 -51.25 -20.84 -44.43
CA ALA A 3 -50.40 -20.58 -43.28
C ALA A 3 -50.04 -19.09 -43.21
N LEU A 4 -50.33 -18.50 -42.04
CA LEU A 4 -49.93 -17.18 -41.61
C LEU A 4 -48.41 -17.19 -41.37
N THR A 5 -47.62 -16.50 -42.19
CA THR A 5 -46.21 -16.21 -41.91
C THR A 5 -46.08 -14.74 -41.51
N LEU A 6 -45.98 -14.51 -40.20
CA LEU A 6 -45.64 -13.24 -39.58
C LEU A 6 -44.14 -12.97 -39.84
N THR A 7 -43.81 -12.05 -40.75
CA THR A 7 -42.46 -11.50 -40.90
C THR A 7 -42.36 -10.15 -40.19
N ALA A 8 -42.11 -10.20 -38.87
CA ALA A 8 -41.66 -9.03 -38.11
C ALA A 8 -40.13 -8.90 -38.25
N PHE A 9 -39.66 -8.35 -39.37
CA PHE A 9 -38.27 -7.89 -39.49
C PHE A 9 -38.13 -6.52 -38.83
N GLY A 10 -37.79 -6.52 -37.55
CA GLY A 10 -37.17 -5.36 -36.90
C GLY A 10 -35.75 -5.18 -37.46
N CYS A 11 -35.57 -4.20 -38.35
CA CYS A 11 -34.25 -3.80 -38.84
C CYS A 11 -33.41 -3.19 -37.71
N SER A 12 -32.75 -4.02 -36.88
CA SER A 12 -31.58 -3.57 -36.13
C SER A 12 -30.41 -3.52 -37.10
N GLN A 13 -30.01 -2.31 -37.52
CA GLN A 13 -28.79 -2.17 -38.31
C GLN A 13 -27.61 -2.79 -37.54
N PRO A 14 -26.79 -3.64 -38.17
CA PRO A 14 -25.64 -4.23 -37.51
C PRO A 14 -24.68 -3.11 -37.05
N PRO A 15 -24.06 -3.24 -35.86
CA PRO A 15 -23.15 -2.23 -35.34
C PRO A 15 -22.00 -2.01 -36.32
N LYS A 16 -21.69 -0.74 -36.58
CA LYS A 16 -20.62 -0.36 -37.51
C LYS A 16 -19.28 -0.85 -36.96
N ALA A 17 -18.58 -1.66 -37.75
CA ALA A 17 -17.26 -2.17 -37.39
C ALA A 17 -16.22 -1.05 -37.53
N VAL A 18 -15.41 -0.86 -36.48
CA VAL A 18 -14.44 0.23 -36.36
C VAL A 18 -13.09 -0.33 -35.93
N PHE A 19 -12.04 0.10 -36.61
CA PHE A 19 -10.66 -0.20 -36.26
C PHE A 19 -10.03 0.98 -35.53
N VAL A 20 -9.21 0.68 -34.52
CA VAL A 20 -8.40 1.64 -33.78
C VAL A 20 -7.00 1.07 -33.61
N ASP A 21 -6.01 1.81 -34.08
CA ASP A 21 -4.60 1.47 -33.90
C ASP A 21 -4.12 1.89 -32.49
N LEU A 22 -4.19 0.94 -31.56
CA LEU A 22 -3.71 1.12 -30.20
C LEU A 22 -2.17 1.25 -30.13
N GLU A 23 -1.46 0.65 -31.07
CA GLU A 23 0.01 0.61 -31.06
C GLU A 23 0.58 1.95 -31.54
N GLY A 24 -0.01 2.54 -32.58
CA GLY A 24 0.27 3.90 -33.02
C GLY A 24 -0.01 4.95 -31.94
N ILE A 25 -1.12 4.81 -31.20
CA ILE A 25 -1.45 5.71 -30.08
C ILE A 25 -0.44 5.55 -28.94
N TYR A 26 -0.10 4.31 -28.58
CA TYR A 26 0.89 4.02 -27.54
C TYR A 26 2.26 4.60 -27.86
N LEU A 27 2.73 4.46 -29.11
CA LEU A 27 4.01 4.99 -29.56
C LEU A 27 4.03 6.53 -29.59
N SER A 28 2.91 7.16 -29.92
CA SER A 28 2.79 8.63 -29.90
C SER A 28 2.80 9.24 -28.49
N GLU A 29 2.57 8.43 -27.45
CA GLU A 29 2.58 8.83 -26.04
C GLU A 29 3.90 8.55 -25.30
N ARG A 30 4.90 7.98 -25.98
CA ARG A 30 6.27 8.01 -25.44
C ARG A 30 6.71 9.47 -25.38
N PRO A 31 7.17 9.97 -24.22
CA PRO A 31 7.74 11.31 -24.16
C PRO A 31 8.89 11.35 -25.16
N LYS A 32 8.73 12.13 -26.24
CA LYS A 32 9.88 12.58 -27.04
C LYS A 32 10.79 13.30 -26.05
N GLU A 33 12.05 12.88 -25.94
CA GLU A 33 13.08 13.73 -25.36
C GLU A 33 13.04 15.05 -26.12
N LEU A 34 12.44 16.06 -25.49
CA LEU A 34 12.28 17.38 -26.08
C LEU A 34 13.65 18.05 -26.02
N SER A 35 14.39 17.98 -27.12
CA SER A 35 15.32 19.05 -27.47
C SER A 35 14.49 20.33 -27.56
N SER A 36 14.84 21.33 -26.76
CA SER A 36 14.13 22.61 -26.69
C SER A 36 14.01 23.21 -28.10
N PRO A 37 12.79 23.46 -28.61
CA PRO A 37 12.64 24.15 -29.88
C PRO A 37 13.02 25.62 -29.71
N ASP A 38 13.87 26.13 -30.60
CA ASP A 38 14.15 27.56 -30.74
C ASP A 38 12.86 28.27 -31.20
N LEU A 39 12.31 29.11 -30.33
CA LEU A 39 11.02 29.78 -30.54
C LEU A 39 11.24 31.04 -31.40
N ASN A 40 11.19 30.87 -32.72
CA ASN A 40 10.91 32.00 -33.61
C ASN A 40 9.48 32.51 -33.37
N PRO A 41 9.26 33.81 -33.15
CA PRO A 41 7.92 34.35 -32.94
C PRO A 41 7.07 34.21 -34.21
N LEU A 42 5.93 33.50 -34.08
CA LEU A 42 4.91 33.35 -35.12
C LEU A 42 4.29 34.73 -35.46
N LYS A 43 4.40 35.14 -36.72
CA LYS A 43 3.64 36.28 -37.28
C LYS A 43 2.14 35.99 -37.17
N SER A 44 1.40 36.92 -36.57
CA SER A 44 -0.06 36.88 -36.51
C SER A 44 -0.65 36.97 -37.92
N VAL A 45 -1.35 35.94 -38.38
CA VAL A 45 -2.16 35.96 -39.60
C VAL A 45 -3.60 36.30 -39.21
N ALA A 46 -4.14 37.37 -39.79
CA ALA A 46 -5.54 37.76 -39.61
C ALA A 46 -6.46 36.79 -40.36
N ILE A 47 -7.47 36.26 -39.68
CA ILE A 47 -8.50 35.39 -40.28
C ILE A 47 -9.62 36.30 -40.81
N PRO A 48 -9.93 36.30 -42.13
CA PRO A 48 -11.02 37.10 -42.68
C PRO A 48 -12.39 36.54 -42.26
N GLN A 49 -13.36 37.44 -42.06
CA GLN A 49 -14.76 37.09 -41.77
C GLN A 49 -15.34 36.23 -42.90
N SER A 50 -15.98 35.11 -42.55
CA SER A 50 -16.76 34.31 -43.47
C SER A 50 -18.24 34.41 -43.12
N VAL A 51 -19.07 34.51 -44.16
CA VAL A 51 -20.52 34.52 -44.08
C VAL A 51 -21.00 33.22 -44.73
N SER A 52 -21.65 32.35 -43.96
CA SER A 52 -22.23 31.10 -44.48
C SER A 52 -23.74 31.08 -44.25
N THR A 53 -24.50 30.82 -45.30
CA THR A 53 -25.95 30.59 -45.25
C THR A 53 -26.23 29.10 -45.06
N LEU A 54 -26.93 28.74 -43.98
CA LEU A 54 -27.33 27.36 -43.67
C LEU A 54 -28.68 27.03 -44.32
N PRO A 55 -28.81 25.88 -45.02
CA PRO A 55 -30.09 25.42 -45.58
C PRO A 55 -31.06 24.94 -44.49
N ARG A 56 -32.37 25.08 -44.75
CA ARG A 56 -33.46 24.72 -43.84
C ARG A 56 -33.50 23.20 -43.62
N SER A 57 -33.58 22.78 -42.36
CA SER A 57 -33.69 21.37 -41.95
C SER A 57 -34.98 21.16 -41.15
N PRO A 58 -35.78 20.10 -41.46
CA PRO A 58 -36.96 19.77 -40.69
C PRO A 58 -36.59 19.23 -39.29
N GLY A 59 -37.34 19.64 -38.26
CA GLY A 59 -37.12 19.18 -36.89
C GLY A 59 -37.38 17.68 -36.74
N VAL A 60 -36.40 16.93 -36.23
CA VAL A 60 -36.49 15.49 -35.96
C VAL A 60 -36.42 15.26 -34.46
N LEU A 61 -37.38 14.52 -33.93
CA LEU A 61 -37.36 14.00 -32.57
C LEU A 61 -36.44 12.76 -32.53
N ILE A 62 -35.25 12.92 -31.98
CA ILE A 62 -34.32 11.81 -31.78
C ILE A 62 -34.67 11.15 -30.45
N LEU A 63 -35.31 9.98 -30.52
CA LEU A 63 -35.59 9.14 -29.35
C LEU A 63 -34.30 8.50 -28.82
N ASP A 64 -34.04 8.65 -27.53
CA ASP A 64 -32.82 8.22 -26.88
C ASP A 64 -32.78 6.69 -26.70
N LYS A 65 -31.99 6.01 -27.55
CA LYS A 65 -31.68 4.57 -27.42
C LYS A 65 -30.62 4.29 -26.33
N ALA A 66 -30.15 5.29 -25.58
CA ALA A 66 -29.02 5.17 -24.66
C ALA A 66 -29.38 4.86 -23.20
N ALA A 67 -30.67 4.82 -22.82
CA ALA A 67 -31.07 4.65 -21.41
C ALA A 67 -30.41 3.42 -20.72
N GLY A 68 -30.39 2.25 -21.37
CA GLY A 68 -29.71 1.06 -20.83
C GLY A 68 -28.17 1.08 -20.91
N LYS A 69 -27.60 1.94 -21.76
CA LYS A 69 -26.15 2.12 -21.92
C LYS A 69 -25.57 3.08 -20.88
N ILE A 70 -26.36 4.06 -20.44
CA ILE A 70 -26.00 4.99 -19.35
C ILE A 70 -25.85 4.24 -18.03
N ASP A 71 -26.76 3.31 -17.73
CA ASP A 71 -26.66 2.47 -16.52
C ASP A 71 -25.43 1.55 -16.56
N ALA A 72 -25.08 1.01 -17.73
CA ALA A 72 -23.86 0.24 -17.92
C ALA A 72 -22.59 1.09 -17.75
N ALA A 73 -22.59 2.33 -18.26
CA ALA A 73 -21.49 3.27 -18.10
C ALA A 73 -21.32 3.70 -16.62
N ARG A 74 -22.42 3.95 -15.89
CA ARG A 74 -22.39 4.24 -14.45
C ARG A 74 -21.78 3.07 -13.66
N LYS A 75 -22.18 1.84 -13.97
CA LYS A 75 -21.60 0.63 -13.34
C LYS A 75 -20.10 0.49 -13.60
N LEU A 76 -19.64 0.82 -14.81
CA LEU A 76 -18.20 0.81 -15.14
C LEU A 76 -17.43 1.89 -14.39
N ILE A 77 -17.97 3.11 -14.29
CA ILE A 77 -17.34 4.21 -13.54
C ILE A 77 -17.25 3.85 -12.05
N GLU A 78 -18.31 3.26 -11.48
CA GLU A 78 -18.30 2.85 -10.07
C GLU A 78 -17.28 1.73 -9.82
N ALA A 79 -17.20 0.74 -10.72
CA ALA A 79 -16.20 -0.32 -10.63
C ALA A 79 -14.77 0.20 -10.76
N ASP A 80 -14.54 1.19 -11.64
CA ASP A 80 -13.23 1.83 -11.81
C ASP A 80 -12.85 2.64 -10.56
N ARG A 81 -13.79 3.41 -9.99
CA ARG A 81 -13.60 4.12 -8.72
C ARG A 81 -13.26 3.17 -7.58
N GLU A 82 -13.96 2.05 -7.45
CA GLU A 82 -13.66 1.06 -6.42
C GLU A 82 -12.29 0.38 -6.64
N SER A 83 -11.90 0.15 -7.89
CA SER A 83 -10.56 -0.34 -8.24
C SER A 83 -9.46 0.67 -7.87
N ALA A 84 -9.69 1.95 -8.17
CA ALA A 84 -8.78 3.05 -7.85
C ALA A 84 -8.63 3.22 -6.33
N ILE A 85 -9.73 3.18 -5.56
CA ILE A 85 -9.73 3.22 -4.09
C ILE A 85 -8.90 2.07 -3.53
N ARG A 86 -9.10 0.85 -4.01
CA ARG A 86 -8.34 -0.33 -3.56
C ARG A 86 -6.84 -0.20 -3.88
N THR A 87 -6.51 0.27 -5.07
CA THR A 87 -5.11 0.42 -5.51
C THR A 87 -4.39 1.51 -4.71
N LEU A 88 -5.02 2.67 -4.57
CA LEU A 88 -4.48 3.78 -3.78
C LEU A 88 -4.39 3.41 -2.30
N GLY A 89 -5.42 2.76 -1.75
CA GLY A 89 -5.43 2.29 -0.36
C GLY A 89 -4.29 1.31 -0.06
N ARG A 90 -4.03 0.35 -0.95
CA ARG A 90 -2.88 -0.58 -0.82
C ARG A 90 -1.54 0.16 -0.83
N ARG A 91 -1.38 1.16 -1.71
CA ARG A 91 -0.14 1.95 -1.79
C ARG A 91 0.10 2.78 -0.54
N LEU A 92 -0.93 3.49 -0.07
CA LEU A 92 -0.87 4.28 1.17
C LEU A 92 -0.59 3.37 2.38
N ALA A 93 -1.19 2.18 2.43
CA ALA A 93 -0.94 1.21 3.48
C ALA A 93 0.50 0.67 3.45
N ALA A 94 1.07 0.43 2.26
CA ALA A 94 2.45 0.01 2.11
C ALA A 94 3.43 1.08 2.59
N ILE A 95 3.30 2.33 2.10
CA ILE A 95 4.17 3.45 2.51
C ILE A 95 4.15 3.65 4.02
N ARG A 96 2.96 3.66 4.63
CA ARG A 96 2.83 3.80 6.09
C ARG A 96 3.38 2.60 6.85
N SER A 97 3.21 1.39 6.33
CA SER A 97 3.79 0.19 6.95
C SER A 97 5.32 0.28 6.95
N ASP A 98 5.93 0.72 5.85
CA ASP A 98 7.37 0.89 5.74
C ASP A 98 7.90 1.94 6.72
N GLU A 99 7.18 3.07 6.88
CA GLU A 99 7.50 4.10 7.88
C GLU A 99 7.41 3.56 9.33
N ILE A 100 6.37 2.76 9.61
CA ILE A 100 6.17 2.10 10.90
C ILE A 100 7.27 1.07 11.17
N ASP A 101 7.67 0.30 10.16
CA ASP A 101 8.72 -0.72 10.27
C ASP A 101 10.09 -0.06 10.51
N LEU A 102 10.40 1.06 9.84
CA LEU A 102 11.60 1.86 10.12
C LEU A 102 11.58 2.43 11.54
N ALA A 103 10.44 2.95 11.99
CA ALA A 103 10.29 3.44 13.36
C ALA A 103 10.41 2.30 14.40
N LYS A 104 9.92 1.10 14.08
CA LYS A 104 10.05 -0.10 14.90
C LYS A 104 11.51 -0.53 15.02
N LEU A 105 12.27 -0.52 13.92
CA LEU A 105 13.69 -0.85 13.93
C LEU A 105 14.48 0.08 14.85
N ARG A 106 14.29 1.40 14.73
CA ARG A 106 14.93 2.38 15.64
C ARG A 106 14.56 2.15 17.10
N ALA A 107 13.28 1.88 17.38
CA ALA A 107 12.85 1.60 18.74
C ALA A 107 13.40 0.27 19.28
N LEU A 108 13.65 -0.72 18.42
CA LEU A 108 14.31 -1.97 18.80
C LEU A 108 15.79 -1.74 19.12
N GLU A 109 16.49 -0.89 18.36
CA GLU A 109 17.87 -0.49 18.67
C GLU A 109 17.95 0.21 20.03
N GLU A 110 17.11 1.21 20.28
CA GLU A 110 17.03 1.88 21.59
C GLU A 110 16.64 0.91 22.72
N PHE A 111 15.77 -0.07 22.42
CA PHE A 111 15.39 -1.10 23.38
C PHE A 111 16.57 -2.03 23.71
N GLN A 112 17.38 -2.40 22.72
CA GLN A 112 18.59 -3.22 22.92
C GLN A 112 19.58 -2.52 23.84
N GLU A 113 19.83 -1.21 23.66
CA GLU A 113 20.72 -0.45 24.55
C GLU A 113 20.21 -0.46 26.00
N LYS A 114 18.90 -0.24 26.19
CA LYS A 114 18.24 -0.32 27.51
C LYS A 114 18.31 -1.72 28.10
N GLN A 115 18.13 -2.76 27.28
CA GLN A 115 18.24 -4.16 27.67
C GLN A 115 19.66 -4.49 28.14
N THR A 116 20.69 -4.07 27.40
CA THR A 116 22.09 -4.26 27.80
C THR A 116 22.38 -3.58 29.14
N ALA A 117 21.95 -2.33 29.31
CA ALA A 117 22.12 -1.60 30.57
C ALA A 117 21.36 -2.25 31.74
N TYR A 118 20.17 -2.80 31.49
CA TYR A 118 19.38 -3.52 32.48
C TYR A 118 20.06 -4.85 32.87
N LEU A 119 20.51 -5.64 31.89
CA LEU A 119 21.21 -6.89 32.14
C LEU A 119 22.52 -6.66 32.90
N ALA A 120 23.26 -5.59 32.61
CA ALA A 120 24.44 -5.23 33.39
C ALA A 120 24.11 -5.07 34.89
N LYS A 121 23.03 -4.35 35.22
CA LYS A 121 22.56 -4.21 36.61
C LYS A 121 22.14 -5.54 37.24
N VAL A 122 21.49 -6.42 36.47
CA VAL A 122 21.11 -7.77 36.93
C VAL A 122 22.36 -8.60 37.22
N TYR A 123 23.40 -8.51 36.39
CA TYR A 123 24.66 -9.20 36.64
C TYR A 123 25.41 -8.63 37.85
N ASP A 124 25.38 -7.31 38.08
CA ASP A 124 25.95 -6.71 39.29
C ASP A 124 25.24 -7.23 40.55
N GLN A 125 23.91 -7.36 40.51
CA GLN A 125 23.14 -7.96 41.61
C GLN A 125 23.46 -9.44 41.80
N LEU A 126 23.60 -10.20 40.71
CA LEU A 126 24.00 -11.60 40.77
C LEU A 126 25.40 -11.76 41.37
N PHE A 127 26.33 -10.86 41.01
CA PHE A 127 27.67 -10.84 41.56
C PHE A 127 27.66 -10.53 43.05
N ALA A 128 26.85 -9.56 43.51
CA ALA A 128 26.69 -9.29 44.94
C ALA A 128 26.16 -10.51 45.72
N ILE A 129 25.17 -11.23 45.18
CA ILE A 129 24.66 -12.49 45.76
C ILE A 129 25.78 -13.55 45.81
N PHE A 130 26.56 -13.66 44.74
CA PHE A 130 27.70 -14.57 44.69
C PHE A 130 28.78 -14.22 45.72
N GLU A 131 29.10 -12.94 45.93
CA GLU A 131 30.09 -12.53 46.93
C GLU A 131 29.68 -12.93 48.34
N GLU A 132 28.41 -12.73 48.72
CA GLU A 132 27.87 -13.15 50.01
C GLU A 132 27.98 -14.67 50.19
N TYR A 133 27.54 -15.41 49.17
CA TYR A 133 27.64 -16.86 49.13
C TYR A 133 29.10 -17.35 49.22
N ALA A 134 30.02 -16.73 48.48
CA ALA A 134 31.43 -17.11 48.44
C ALA A 134 32.13 -16.85 49.78
N LYS A 135 31.85 -15.71 50.44
CA LYS A 135 32.34 -15.37 51.78
C LYS A 135 31.95 -16.44 52.80
N GLU A 136 30.75 -17.01 52.66
CA GLU A 136 30.25 -18.04 53.57
C GLU A 136 30.71 -19.46 53.23
N ARG A 137 30.74 -19.81 51.94
CA ARG A 137 31.06 -21.15 51.46
C ARG A 137 32.55 -21.45 51.51
N GLY A 138 33.39 -20.51 51.10
CA GLY A 138 34.84 -20.69 50.95
C GLY A 138 35.51 -21.27 52.20
N PRO A 139 35.35 -20.64 53.37
CA PRO A 139 35.94 -21.15 54.62
C PRO A 139 35.40 -22.52 55.03
N LYS A 140 34.09 -22.78 54.86
CA LYS A 140 33.45 -24.05 55.22
C LYS A 140 33.98 -25.20 54.35
N ASN A 141 34.12 -24.96 53.04
CA ASN A 141 34.65 -25.94 52.11
C ASN A 141 36.15 -26.21 52.37
N ALA A 142 36.96 -25.16 52.52
CA ALA A 142 38.38 -25.30 52.83
C ALA A 142 38.63 -26.06 54.15
N ARG A 143 37.79 -25.83 55.17
CA ARG A 143 37.85 -26.57 56.44
C ARG A 143 37.51 -28.04 56.26
N ALA A 144 36.46 -28.36 55.49
CA ALA A 144 36.10 -29.74 55.20
C ALA A 144 37.23 -30.48 54.46
N ASP A 145 37.85 -29.84 53.46
CA ASP A 145 38.95 -30.42 52.69
C ASP A 145 40.20 -30.65 53.56
N PHE A 146 40.55 -29.69 54.41
CA PHE A 146 41.66 -29.84 55.36
C PHE A 146 41.44 -31.02 56.32
N LEU A 147 40.20 -31.19 56.81
CA LEU A 147 39.84 -32.31 57.69
C LEU A 147 39.87 -33.67 56.95
N VAL A 148 39.71 -33.72 55.63
CA VAL A 148 39.85 -34.96 54.86
C VAL A 148 41.32 -35.36 54.68
N ILE A 149 42.21 -34.38 54.45
CA ILE A 149 43.65 -34.62 54.18
C ILE A 149 44.40 -35.11 55.42
N ARG A 150 44.07 -34.59 56.61
CA ARG A 150 44.65 -35.08 57.88
C ARG A 150 44.05 -36.43 58.28
N LYS A 151 44.59 -37.51 57.73
CA LYS A 151 44.40 -38.85 58.30
C LYS A 151 45.02 -38.89 59.71
N PRO A 152 44.31 -39.39 60.73
CA PRO A 152 44.84 -39.44 62.10
C PRO A 152 45.96 -40.48 62.32
N ASP A 153 46.47 -41.17 61.30
CA ASP A 153 47.13 -42.47 61.47
C ASP A 153 48.66 -42.49 61.52
N LEU A 154 49.35 -41.36 61.71
CA LEU A 154 50.83 -41.40 61.79
C LEU A 154 51.42 -41.18 63.18
N PHE A 155 50.64 -40.70 64.17
CA PHE A 155 51.18 -40.39 65.51
C PHE A 155 50.24 -40.66 66.70
N VAL A 156 49.10 -41.34 66.52
CA VAL A 156 48.21 -41.66 67.66
C VAL A 156 48.76 -42.91 68.37
N SER A 157 49.34 -42.70 69.56
CA SER A 157 49.81 -43.81 70.39
C SER A 157 48.65 -44.74 70.73
N ARG A 158 48.85 -46.06 70.55
CA ARG A 158 47.86 -47.15 70.70
C ARG A 158 47.20 -47.29 72.09
N THR A 159 47.43 -46.36 73.01
CA THR A 159 47.11 -46.50 74.44
C THR A 159 45.81 -45.81 74.88
N ARG A 160 45.11 -45.04 74.02
CA ARG A 160 43.75 -44.53 74.34
C ARG A 160 42.86 -44.47 73.10
N PRO A 161 41.66 -45.09 73.10
CA PRO A 161 40.69 -44.91 72.03
C PRO A 161 40.10 -43.49 72.14
N THR A 162 40.64 -42.55 71.36
CA THR A 162 40.05 -41.22 71.24
C THR A 162 38.98 -41.24 70.16
N ASN A 163 37.74 -40.84 70.49
CA ASN A 163 36.61 -40.61 69.56
C ASN A 163 36.89 -39.52 68.49
N PHE A 164 38.14 -39.09 68.33
CA PHE A 164 38.59 -38.02 67.45
C PHE A 164 38.23 -38.29 65.98
N ALA A 165 38.43 -39.52 65.50
CA ALA A 165 38.08 -39.88 64.14
C ALA A 165 36.57 -39.81 63.88
N GLN A 166 35.76 -40.12 64.90
CA GLN A 166 34.30 -40.01 64.81
C GLN A 166 33.85 -38.54 64.80
N LEU A 167 34.36 -37.72 65.72
CA LEU A 167 34.09 -36.27 65.76
C LEU A 167 34.52 -35.56 64.47
N GLN A 168 35.66 -35.96 63.88
CA GLN A 168 36.14 -35.44 62.60
C GLN A 168 35.19 -35.80 61.44
N ARG A 169 34.68 -37.03 61.40
CA ARG A 169 33.69 -37.46 60.39
C ARG A 169 32.38 -36.70 60.55
N GLU A 170 31.88 -36.55 61.77
CA GLU A 170 30.65 -35.81 62.08
C GLU A 170 30.77 -34.34 61.64
N GLU A 171 31.91 -33.70 61.91
CA GLU A 171 32.17 -32.32 61.49
C GLU A 171 32.27 -32.18 59.96
N ILE A 172 32.91 -33.11 59.26
CA ILE A 172 32.95 -33.11 57.78
C ILE A 172 31.53 -33.22 57.21
N VAL A 173 30.71 -34.13 57.75
CA VAL A 173 29.31 -34.31 57.32
C VAL A 173 28.51 -33.05 57.55
N ARG A 174 28.67 -32.41 58.71
CA ARG A 174 28.03 -31.13 59.03
C ARG A 174 28.43 -30.03 58.05
N LEU A 175 29.73 -29.84 57.82
CA LEU A 175 30.24 -28.81 56.91
C LEU A 175 29.75 -29.02 55.48
N ARG A 176 29.77 -30.26 54.97
CA ARG A 176 29.22 -30.59 53.65
C ARG A 176 27.73 -30.31 53.55
N THR A 177 26.98 -30.59 54.61
CA THR A 177 25.55 -30.29 54.66
C THR A 177 25.29 -28.78 54.60
N LEU A 178 26.07 -27.98 55.35
CA LEU A 178 25.98 -26.52 55.32
C LEU A 178 26.38 -25.96 53.94
N VAL A 179 27.44 -26.47 53.31
CA VAL A 179 27.81 -26.09 51.94
C VAL A 179 26.69 -26.40 50.96
N LYS A 180 26.09 -27.59 51.04
CA LYS A 180 24.96 -27.96 50.17
C LYS A 180 23.76 -27.02 50.37
N GLN A 181 23.46 -26.61 51.60
CA GLN A 181 22.41 -25.63 51.88
C GLN A 181 22.72 -24.27 51.23
N LEU A 182 23.95 -23.78 51.37
CA LEU A 182 24.40 -22.54 50.73
C LEU A 182 24.30 -22.63 49.20
N ASP A 183 24.73 -23.74 48.61
CA ASP A 183 24.65 -23.98 47.17
C ASP A 183 23.17 -23.91 46.72
N THR A 184 22.25 -24.59 47.42
CA THR A 184 20.81 -24.54 47.08
C THR A 184 20.18 -23.16 47.25
N GLU A 185 20.61 -22.38 48.24
CA GLU A 185 20.08 -21.04 48.46
C GLU A 185 20.58 -20.07 47.38
N TYR A 186 21.88 -20.17 47.04
CA TYR A 186 22.47 -19.42 45.94
C TYR A 186 21.76 -19.73 44.62
N ASP A 187 21.61 -21.01 44.27
CA ASP A 187 20.95 -21.43 43.03
C ASP A 187 19.51 -20.91 42.98
N ARG A 188 18.78 -20.96 44.10
CA ARG A 188 17.43 -20.41 44.20
C ARG A 188 17.40 -18.90 43.94
N LYS A 189 18.27 -18.13 44.62
CA LYS A 189 18.32 -16.66 44.47
C LYS A 189 18.76 -16.24 43.07
N ALA A 190 19.78 -16.89 42.52
CA ALA A 190 20.30 -16.65 41.18
C ALA A 190 19.23 -16.96 40.12
N THR A 191 18.59 -18.12 40.22
CA THR A 191 17.52 -18.53 39.29
C THR A 191 16.33 -17.59 39.37
N GLN A 192 15.92 -17.18 40.58
CA GLN A 192 14.83 -16.22 40.75
C GLN A 192 15.16 -14.89 40.07
N LEU A 193 16.33 -14.32 40.33
CA LEU A 193 16.75 -13.04 39.75
C LEU A 193 16.81 -13.10 38.21
N LEU A 194 17.36 -14.17 37.65
CA LEU A 194 17.44 -14.35 36.20
C LEU A 194 16.06 -14.56 35.56
N ASN A 195 15.17 -15.31 36.21
CA ASN A 195 13.80 -15.49 35.75
C ASN A 195 13.01 -14.17 35.77
N ASP A 196 13.12 -13.40 36.86
CA ASP A 196 12.45 -12.10 36.98
C ASP A 196 12.94 -11.14 35.88
N ALA A 197 14.25 -11.11 35.63
CA ALA A 197 14.83 -10.34 34.53
C ALA A 197 14.33 -10.80 33.15
N GLN A 198 14.24 -12.11 32.92
CA GLN A 198 13.74 -12.65 31.67
C GLN A 198 12.25 -12.35 31.45
N ILE A 199 11.43 -12.45 32.49
CA ILE A 199 10.00 -12.10 32.45
C ILE A 199 9.83 -10.62 32.11
N GLN A 200 10.59 -9.74 32.78
CA GLN A 200 10.54 -8.30 32.53
C GLN A 200 10.92 -7.97 31.08
N LEU A 201 12.05 -8.49 30.60
CA LEU A 201 12.52 -8.24 29.23
C LEU A 201 11.56 -8.79 28.17
N SER A 202 11.00 -9.97 28.39
CA SER A 202 10.01 -10.57 27.48
C SER A 202 8.71 -9.76 27.46
N SER A 203 8.28 -9.25 28.62
CA SER A 203 7.11 -8.38 28.73
C SER A 203 7.32 -7.05 27.98
N ASP A 204 8.46 -6.41 28.19
CA ASP A 204 8.79 -5.14 27.54
C ASP A 204 8.90 -5.31 26.02
N GLN A 205 9.57 -6.36 25.55
CA GLN A 205 9.66 -6.68 24.12
C GLN A 205 8.27 -6.98 23.52
N GLY A 206 7.45 -7.75 24.23
CA GLY A 206 6.06 -8.03 23.82
C GLY A 206 5.21 -6.77 23.73
N SER A 207 5.35 -5.85 24.69
CA SER A 207 4.64 -4.56 24.70
C SER A 207 5.04 -3.68 23.51
N LEU A 208 6.34 -3.66 23.17
CA LEU A 208 6.87 -2.92 22.04
C LEU A 208 6.31 -3.50 20.73
N GLN A 209 6.33 -4.83 20.58
CA GLN A 209 5.78 -5.50 19.40
C GLN A 209 4.27 -5.21 19.23
N ALA A 210 3.48 -5.36 20.30
CA ALA A 210 2.05 -5.12 20.27
C ALA A 210 1.71 -3.65 19.92
N LYS A 211 2.51 -2.69 20.41
CA LYS A 211 2.37 -1.28 20.05
C LYS A 211 2.50 -1.06 18.53
N TYR A 212 3.54 -1.62 17.91
CA TYR A 212 3.77 -1.44 16.47
C TYR A 212 2.79 -2.23 15.60
N GLU A 213 2.32 -3.39 16.05
CA GLU A 213 1.24 -4.12 15.37
C GLU A 213 -0.07 -3.33 15.38
N THR A 214 -0.39 -2.68 16.51
CA THR A 214 -1.55 -1.78 16.64
C THR A 214 -1.42 -0.56 15.71
N LEU A 215 -0.24 0.06 15.67
CA LEU A 215 0.04 1.16 14.73
C LEU A 215 -0.14 0.74 13.28
N ARG A 216 0.32 -0.47 12.91
CA ARG A 216 0.17 -1.01 11.56
C ARG A 216 -1.31 -1.24 11.20
N ALA A 217 -2.08 -1.84 12.10
CA ALA A 217 -3.52 -2.05 11.91
C ALA A 217 -4.25 -0.71 11.69
N ASN A 218 -3.96 0.29 12.53
CA ASN A 218 -4.55 1.63 12.41
C ASN A 218 -4.13 2.33 11.10
N ALA A 219 -2.89 2.16 10.66
CA ALA A 219 -2.39 2.75 9.42
C ALA A 219 -3.08 2.17 8.18
N ILE A 220 -3.38 0.87 8.17
CA ILE A 220 -4.14 0.21 7.08
C ILE A 220 -5.56 0.77 7.01
N GLU A 221 -6.24 0.91 8.16
CA GLU A 221 -7.59 1.46 8.20
C GLU A 221 -7.61 2.92 7.72
N GLN A 222 -6.66 3.73 8.20
CA GLN A 222 -6.54 5.12 7.81
C GLN A 222 -6.18 5.27 6.32
N ALA A 223 -5.33 4.40 5.77
CA ALA A 223 -5.00 4.40 4.35
C ALA A 223 -6.22 4.16 3.45
N ALA A 224 -7.13 3.27 3.88
CA ALA A 224 -8.39 3.04 3.17
C ALA A 224 -9.32 4.26 3.23
N LYS A 225 -9.40 4.94 4.38
CA LYS A 225 -10.20 6.17 4.54
C LYS A 225 -9.65 7.30 3.67
N ASP A 226 -8.33 7.50 3.68
CA ASP A 226 -7.68 8.56 2.91
C ASP A 226 -7.78 8.30 1.40
N ALA A 227 -7.67 7.05 0.96
CA ALA A 227 -7.88 6.68 -0.44
C ALA A 227 -9.30 7.00 -0.92
N ARG A 228 -10.33 6.72 -0.10
CA ARG A 228 -11.72 7.10 -0.41
C ARG A 228 -11.89 8.62 -0.48
N ALA A 229 -11.33 9.35 0.48
CA ALA A 229 -11.41 10.81 0.51
C ALA A 229 -10.72 11.46 -0.70
N ALA A 230 -9.56 10.94 -1.11
CA ALA A 230 -8.83 11.40 -2.28
C ALA A 230 -9.63 11.19 -3.58
N ILE A 231 -10.21 10.00 -3.77
CA ILE A 231 -11.03 9.69 -4.95
C ILE A 231 -12.32 10.51 -4.97
N ALA A 232 -12.98 10.66 -3.82
CA ALA A 232 -14.17 11.51 -3.70
C ALA A 232 -13.87 12.98 -4.03
N LYS A 233 -12.70 13.49 -3.64
CA LYS A 233 -12.26 14.86 -3.96
C LYS A 233 -11.88 15.03 -5.43
N SER A 234 -11.38 13.98 -6.09
CA SER A 234 -11.06 14.00 -7.52
C SER A 234 -12.27 13.81 -8.44
N GLY A 235 -13.38 13.27 -7.92
CA GLY A 235 -14.63 13.15 -8.67
C GLY A 235 -15.25 14.53 -8.88
N SER A 236 -15.04 15.11 -10.06
CA SER A 236 -15.70 16.37 -10.41
C SER A 236 -17.22 16.17 -10.46
N PRO A 237 -18.05 17.11 -9.94
CA PRO A 237 -19.52 17.06 -10.09
C PRO A 237 -19.99 17.03 -11.56
N SER A 238 -19.07 17.23 -12.52
CA SER A 238 -19.28 17.08 -13.96
C SER A 238 -19.58 15.63 -14.41
N ASP A 239 -19.19 14.61 -13.63
CA ASP A 239 -19.27 13.18 -14.00
C ASP A 239 -20.70 12.60 -14.03
N LEU A 240 -21.72 13.34 -13.58
CA LEU A 240 -23.08 12.82 -13.39
C LEU A 240 -24.15 13.49 -14.28
N ASN A 241 -23.77 14.29 -15.27
CA ASN A 241 -24.69 14.74 -16.32
C ASN A 241 -24.82 13.73 -17.48
N LEU A 242 -24.51 12.46 -17.22
CA LEU A 242 -24.91 11.33 -18.08
C LEU A 242 -26.42 11.13 -17.94
N GLY A 243 -27.20 11.92 -18.69
CA GLY A 243 -28.63 11.71 -18.90
C GLY A 243 -29.59 12.86 -18.61
N GLN A 244 -29.17 14.13 -18.48
CA GLN A 244 -30.14 15.23 -18.27
C GLN A 244 -30.83 15.73 -19.56
N ASN A 245 -30.33 15.40 -20.75
CA ASN A 245 -31.00 15.75 -22.01
C ASN A 245 -31.81 14.55 -22.55
N ARG A 246 -32.89 14.17 -21.86
CA ARG A 246 -33.72 13.00 -22.19
C ARG A 246 -34.54 13.11 -23.50
N SER A 247 -34.52 14.27 -24.13
CA SER A 247 -34.94 14.46 -25.51
C SER A 247 -34.49 15.85 -25.93
N VAL A 248 -33.68 15.95 -26.97
CA VAL A 248 -33.43 17.24 -27.62
C VAL A 248 -34.46 17.36 -28.72
N ALA A 249 -35.50 18.16 -28.47
CA ALA A 249 -36.32 18.66 -29.55
C ALA A 249 -35.49 19.67 -30.33
N VAL A 250 -34.91 19.27 -31.45
CA VAL A 250 -34.27 20.22 -32.36
C VAL A 250 -35.39 21.00 -33.04
N SER A 251 -35.60 22.24 -32.61
CA SER A 251 -36.56 23.14 -33.23
C SER A 251 -36.20 23.37 -34.70
N GLU A 252 -37.21 23.56 -35.55
CA GLU A 252 -37.01 23.90 -36.96
C GLU A 252 -36.16 25.18 -37.08
N VAL A 253 -34.96 25.06 -37.63
CA VAL A 253 -34.10 26.23 -37.87
C VAL A 253 -34.57 26.89 -39.17
N ARG A 254 -35.29 28.01 -39.04
CA ARG A 254 -35.50 28.93 -40.18
C ARG A 254 -34.13 29.43 -40.62
N GLY A 255 -33.85 29.39 -41.93
CA GLY A 255 -32.56 29.78 -42.49
C GLY A 255 -32.11 31.14 -41.95
N GLN A 256 -30.96 31.16 -41.30
CA GLN A 256 -30.32 32.37 -40.79
C GLN A 256 -28.90 32.47 -41.32
N THR A 257 -28.51 33.69 -41.65
CA THR A 257 -27.15 34.06 -42.02
C THR A 257 -26.37 34.30 -40.74
N VAL A 258 -25.38 33.46 -40.45
CA VAL A 258 -24.51 33.64 -39.28
C VAL A 258 -23.24 34.34 -39.72
N VAL A 259 -22.94 35.48 -39.09
CA VAL A 259 -21.65 36.17 -39.23
C VAL A 259 -20.78 35.77 -38.05
N VAL A 260 -19.64 35.15 -38.32
CA VAL A 260 -18.67 34.79 -37.27
C VAL A 260 -17.67 35.95 -37.12
N PRO A 261 -17.68 36.71 -36.00
CA PRO A 261 -16.64 37.71 -35.76
C PRO A 261 -15.31 37.03 -35.42
N GLY A 262 -14.21 37.52 -36.03
CA GLY A 262 -12.86 37.07 -35.73
C GLY A 262 -12.44 37.47 -34.30
N SER A 263 -11.88 36.52 -33.55
CA SER A 263 -11.43 36.73 -32.17
C SER A 263 -9.95 37.11 -32.09
N THR A 264 -9.62 38.08 -31.25
CA THR A 264 -8.26 38.40 -30.80
C THR A 264 -8.25 38.46 -29.27
N LYS A 265 -7.84 37.35 -28.62
CA LYS A 265 -7.08 37.32 -27.35
C LYS A 265 -6.98 35.89 -26.80
N LEU A 266 -5.75 35.43 -26.55
CA LEU A 266 -5.47 34.32 -25.64
C LEU A 266 -5.06 34.89 -24.28
N ALA A 267 -5.59 34.32 -23.19
CA ALA A 267 -5.10 34.54 -21.83
C ALA A 267 -4.11 33.43 -21.46
N SER A 268 -2.87 33.80 -21.11
CA SER A 268 -1.90 32.99 -20.35
C SER A 268 -2.13 33.24 -18.85
N SER A 269 -2.09 32.30 -17.91
CA SER A 269 -1.07 31.28 -17.66
C SER A 269 -1.61 30.22 -16.67
N LEU A 270 -1.14 28.97 -16.77
CA LEU A 270 -1.32 27.92 -15.75
C LEU A 270 0.07 27.41 -15.29
N PRO A 271 0.22 26.97 -14.02
CA PRO A 271 1.51 26.66 -13.42
C PRO A 271 2.08 25.33 -13.92
N GLU A 272 3.41 25.28 -13.89
CA GLU A 272 4.26 24.19 -14.36
C GLU A 272 4.15 22.97 -13.43
N LEU A 273 3.68 21.84 -13.97
CA LEU A 273 3.62 20.55 -13.28
C LEU A 273 4.58 19.59 -13.99
N SER A 274 5.72 19.34 -13.34
CA SER A 274 6.66 18.29 -13.73
C SER A 274 6.02 16.92 -13.51
N GLN A 275 5.76 16.18 -14.59
CA GLN A 275 5.26 14.80 -14.50
C GLN A 275 6.14 13.87 -15.34
N GLY A 276 7.06 13.18 -14.66
CA GLY A 276 7.64 11.95 -15.20
C GLY A 276 6.58 10.83 -15.23
N PRO A 277 6.72 9.81 -16.09
CA PRO A 277 5.73 8.74 -16.20
C PRO A 277 5.77 7.77 -15.00
N VAL A 278 4.69 7.74 -14.22
CA VAL A 278 4.47 6.95 -12.98
C VAL A 278 3.75 5.60 -13.25
N VAL A 279 3.67 5.14 -14.50
CA VAL A 279 2.87 3.95 -14.86
C VAL A 279 3.69 2.98 -15.70
N SER A 280 3.67 1.71 -15.30
CA SER A 280 4.32 0.61 -16.03
C SER A 280 3.71 0.44 -17.44
N GLU A 281 4.53 0.05 -18.43
CA GLU A 281 4.09 -0.11 -19.83
C GLU A 281 2.89 -1.07 -19.97
N THR A 282 2.80 -2.08 -19.09
CA THR A 282 1.75 -3.10 -19.09
C THR A 282 0.42 -2.59 -18.54
N GLU A 283 0.43 -1.77 -17.49
CA GLU A 283 -0.77 -1.12 -16.94
C GLU A 283 -1.31 -0.08 -17.92
N ARG A 284 -0.43 0.66 -18.60
CA ARG A 284 -0.81 1.64 -19.61
C ARG A 284 -1.56 0.98 -20.77
N ARG A 285 -1.08 -0.18 -21.27
CA ARG A 285 -1.77 -0.94 -22.33
C ARG A 285 -3.16 -1.41 -21.90
N LYS A 286 -3.30 -1.96 -20.68
CA LYS A 286 -4.60 -2.40 -20.16
C LYS A 286 -5.60 -1.24 -20.04
N SER A 287 -5.13 -0.08 -19.58
CA SER A 287 -5.96 1.13 -19.49
C SER A 287 -6.43 1.60 -20.86
N LEU A 288 -5.58 1.52 -21.89
CA LEU A 288 -5.96 1.89 -23.27
C LEU A 288 -7.01 0.94 -23.86
N ASP A 289 -6.87 -0.36 -23.66
CA ASP A 289 -7.88 -1.34 -24.10
C ASP A 289 -9.23 -1.09 -23.41
N GLN A 290 -9.23 -0.79 -22.10
CA GLN A 290 -10.45 -0.44 -21.36
C GLN A 290 -11.09 0.84 -21.88
N GLN A 291 -10.30 1.89 -22.15
CA GLN A 291 -10.79 3.14 -22.72
C GLN A 291 -11.38 2.93 -24.12
N LEU A 292 -10.76 2.09 -24.95
CA LEU A 292 -11.28 1.73 -26.26
C LEU A 292 -12.62 1.01 -26.14
N GLU A 293 -12.75 0.09 -25.20
CA GLU A 293 -14.00 -0.64 -24.98
C GLU A 293 -15.14 0.31 -24.54
N ILE A 294 -14.84 1.27 -23.66
CA ILE A 294 -15.80 2.31 -23.25
C ILE A 294 -16.23 3.13 -24.47
N TRP A 295 -15.28 3.61 -25.26
CA TRP A 295 -15.55 4.45 -26.42
C TRP A 295 -16.40 3.72 -27.49
N LEU A 296 -16.08 2.45 -27.78
CA LEU A 296 -16.85 1.64 -28.72
C LEU A 296 -18.29 1.43 -28.23
N LYS A 297 -18.49 1.18 -26.93
CA LYS A 297 -19.83 1.01 -26.34
C LYS A 297 -20.66 2.29 -26.35
N VAL A 298 -20.03 3.43 -26.03
CA VAL A 298 -20.66 4.76 -26.05
C VAL A 298 -21.18 5.11 -27.45
N ASN A 299 -20.37 4.85 -28.48
CA ASN A 299 -20.72 5.20 -29.86
C ASN A 299 -21.46 4.09 -30.63
N GLY A 300 -21.65 2.91 -30.02
CA GLY A 300 -22.37 1.79 -30.65
C GLY A 300 -21.57 1.11 -31.77
N PHE A 301 -20.25 1.12 -31.67
CA PHE A 301 -19.35 0.50 -32.63
C PHE A 301 -18.96 -0.93 -32.22
N ALA A 302 -18.65 -1.77 -33.20
CA ALA A 302 -18.06 -3.10 -32.99
C ALA A 302 -16.56 -3.06 -33.28
N ARG A 303 -15.74 -3.71 -32.45
CA ARG A 303 -14.27 -3.74 -32.65
C ARG A 303 -13.91 -4.59 -33.87
N ALA A 304 -13.31 -3.97 -34.88
CA ALA A 304 -12.66 -4.67 -35.99
C ALA A 304 -11.21 -5.02 -35.62
N LYS A 305 -10.73 -6.21 -36.00
CA LYS A 305 -9.34 -6.65 -35.73
C LYS A 305 -8.32 -6.00 -36.67
N THR A 306 -8.76 -5.52 -37.83
CA THR A 306 -7.89 -4.97 -38.88
C THR A 306 -8.55 -3.75 -39.52
N ALA A 307 -7.74 -2.80 -39.99
CA ALA A 307 -8.19 -1.60 -40.71
C ALA A 307 -8.97 -1.92 -42.00
N THR A 308 -8.79 -3.13 -42.55
CA THR A 308 -9.54 -3.62 -43.71
C THR A 308 -10.98 -4.03 -43.40
N ASN A 309 -11.30 -4.31 -42.13
CA ASN A 309 -12.59 -4.85 -41.70
C ASN A 309 -13.49 -3.80 -41.00
N GLY A 310 -13.09 -2.54 -40.97
CA GLY A 310 -13.84 -1.46 -40.33
C GLY A 310 -13.25 -0.08 -40.65
N ASN A 311 -14.02 0.98 -40.41
CA ASN A 311 -13.52 2.34 -40.61
C ASN A 311 -12.44 2.65 -39.55
N ASP A 312 -11.31 3.20 -39.99
CA ASP A 312 -10.26 3.69 -39.08
C ASP A 312 -10.73 4.97 -38.39
N LEU A 313 -10.96 4.89 -37.07
CA LEU A 313 -11.35 6.01 -36.23
C LEU A 313 -10.30 6.30 -35.14
N THR A 314 -9.04 5.94 -35.38
CA THR A 314 -7.94 6.09 -34.42
C THR A 314 -7.81 7.54 -33.92
N LYS A 315 -7.94 8.55 -34.80
CA LYS A 315 -7.85 9.98 -34.43
C LYS A 315 -9.04 10.45 -33.59
N GLU A 316 -10.21 9.89 -33.84
CA GLU A 316 -11.45 10.26 -33.14
C GLU A 316 -11.46 9.65 -31.74
N PHE A 317 -10.99 8.40 -31.61
CA PHE A 317 -10.72 7.77 -30.33
C PHE A 317 -9.66 8.52 -29.51
N ASP A 318 -8.54 8.94 -30.11
CA ASP A 318 -7.51 9.71 -29.40
C ASP A 318 -8.02 11.09 -28.92
N SER A 319 -8.82 11.77 -29.75
CA SER A 319 -9.45 13.04 -29.39
C SER A 319 -10.46 12.88 -28.25
N TRP A 320 -11.29 11.84 -28.32
CA TRP A 320 -12.22 11.50 -27.24
C TRP A 320 -11.48 11.17 -25.94
N ARG A 321 -10.42 10.36 -26.01
CA ARG A 321 -9.59 9.97 -24.86
C ARG A 321 -8.96 11.18 -24.19
N LYS A 322 -8.45 12.15 -24.96
CA LYS A 322 -7.87 13.40 -24.42
C LYS A 322 -8.88 14.22 -23.61
N VAL A 323 -10.16 14.14 -23.93
CA VAL A 323 -11.24 14.85 -23.22
C VAL A 323 -11.73 14.06 -21.99
N HIS A 324 -11.65 12.73 -22.02
CA HIS A 324 -12.27 11.85 -21.01
C HIS A 324 -11.28 11.11 -20.11
N ARG A 325 -9.97 11.35 -20.25
CA ARG A 325 -8.94 10.73 -19.41
C ARG A 325 -8.97 11.35 -18.01
N LEU A 326 -9.35 10.54 -17.04
CA LEU A 326 -9.22 10.84 -15.61
C LEU A 326 -7.74 10.70 -15.21
N GLY A 327 -7.20 11.71 -14.54
CA GLY A 327 -5.80 11.74 -14.07
C GLY A 327 -4.83 12.38 -15.06
N ARG A 328 -4.69 13.70 -14.97
CA ARG A 328 -3.38 14.35 -15.09
C ARG A 328 -2.84 14.51 -13.69
#